data_AF-A0A1U6H4Y8-F1
#
_entry.id   AF-A0A1U6H4Y8-F1
#
_cell.length_a   1.000
_cell.length_b   1.000
_cell.length_c   1.000
_cell.angle_alpha   90.00
_cell.angle_beta   90.00
_cell.angle_gamma   90.00
#
_symmetry.space_group_name_H-M   'P 1'
#
loop_
_entity.id
_entity.type
_entity.pdbx_description
1 polymer ?
#
loop_
_entity_poly.entity_id
_entity_poly.type
_entity_poly.pdbx_seq_one_letter_code
_entity_poly.pdbx_strand_id
1 'polypeptide(L)'
;MSSQLVSASTGLTRAQTTLRRLIQYALLFALVMIAASGFSGLMERLFASGTVLAARDVPGLAGGLAFTLIGGPLALLLWWILWRRIDEAERAAAGWGLYLAGMYTVSLIVATTSLLQLGASLIGGPRGQWASLLSNGLVWAAVWVWHRWMWRHPDKGAAHLEDVRTTIGTVYGLVVGTIAAISALGGLLDTAIRGASLAITGAEPWWYSVLRSVVWAAGGGSVWWWHWFHEGGRRLRTALVDVSMIAVGIFAAGITALAGGAVVLFVLLRLAFDRADPVGKLLEPLAPALAAAVIGAVVWRYHRAVSVDRSSETRRASLLVTSAVALAAAASGIGVIVSSLLGGAVSPLAGGTERTLLLGGISSLVVGGPVWWLAWKPAKQPDSADAITHGRRIYLIAFFGVSAVVALIALLVIGYRIFEFLLGEVSGGSAIDRIRGPLGLLVAAGMVAGYHFALWRRDRAALAAAAPPQTRTIDQVTLVARPGSEGFAQEIAEATGGAKVTVWLRTDDGAASPPDPVTSPASNESMGQVVKALDGITARHVLVVLGPGARVDVIPVDTRGR
;
A
#
# COMPACT_ATOMS: atom_id res chain seq x y z
N MET A 1 39.97 18.27 10.04
CA MET A 1 39.46 18.61 8.68
C MET A 1 39.79 17.57 7.62
N SER A 2 40.85 16.76 7.75
CA SER A 2 41.27 15.75 6.78
C SER A 2 40.35 14.52 6.67
N SER A 3 39.71 14.04 7.75
CA SER A 3 38.79 12.89 7.65
C SER A 3 37.46 13.21 6.96
N GLN A 4 36.96 14.45 7.10
CA GLN A 4 35.72 14.88 6.42
C GLN A 4 35.92 15.03 4.90
N LEU A 5 37.07 15.53 4.45
CA LEU A 5 37.39 15.63 3.02
C LEU A 5 37.56 14.25 2.35
N VAL A 6 38.12 13.26 3.05
CA VAL A 6 38.24 11.88 2.56
C VAL A 6 36.87 11.17 2.52
N SER A 7 35.98 11.45 3.47
CA SER A 7 34.61 10.92 3.44
C SER A 7 33.77 11.48 2.28
N ALA A 8 33.97 12.76 1.93
CA ALA A 8 33.27 13.40 0.82
C ALA A 8 33.77 12.90 -0.56
N SER A 9 35.10 12.75 -0.72
CA SER A 9 35.69 12.26 -1.98
C SER A 9 35.33 10.79 -2.28
N THR A 10 35.29 9.94 -1.25
CA THR A 10 34.88 8.53 -1.35
C THR A 10 33.37 8.35 -1.60
N GLY A 11 32.54 9.28 -1.13
CA GLY A 11 31.11 9.33 -1.44
C GLY A 11 30.84 9.68 -2.91
N LEU A 12 31.55 10.69 -3.44
CA LEU A 12 31.46 11.12 -4.84
C LEU A 12 31.87 10.01 -5.83
N THR A 13 32.95 9.26 -5.53
CA THR A 13 33.39 8.14 -6.39
C THR A 13 32.40 6.98 -6.40
N ARG A 14 31.81 6.63 -5.25
CA ARG A 14 30.76 5.59 -5.18
C ARG A 14 29.49 5.98 -5.92
N ALA A 15 29.06 7.24 -5.80
CA ALA A 15 27.90 7.75 -6.53
C ALA A 15 28.12 7.70 -8.05
N GLN A 16 29.30 8.12 -8.53
CA GLN A 16 29.65 8.07 -9.95
C GLN A 16 29.68 6.64 -10.50
N THR A 17 30.23 5.68 -9.76
CA THR A 17 30.24 4.26 -10.18
C THR A 17 28.83 3.69 -10.23
N THR A 18 27.98 4.01 -9.24
CA THR A 18 26.57 3.58 -9.21
C THR A 18 25.79 4.17 -10.39
N LEU A 19 25.96 5.47 -10.66
CA LEU A 19 25.31 6.15 -11.78
C LEU A 19 25.74 5.54 -13.13
N ARG A 20 27.04 5.29 -13.31
CA ARG A 20 27.55 4.64 -14.52
C ARG A 20 26.91 3.27 -14.75
N ARG A 21 26.82 2.44 -13.70
CA ARG A 21 26.19 1.11 -13.77
C ARG A 21 24.70 1.21 -14.08
N LEU A 22 24.00 2.15 -13.45
CA LEU A 22 22.58 2.42 -13.74
C LEU A 22 22.36 2.80 -15.21
N ILE A 23 23.20 3.67 -15.78
CA ILE A 23 23.14 4.05 -17.20
C ILE A 23 23.38 2.82 -18.09
N GLN A 24 24.35 1.96 -17.75
CA GLN A 24 24.63 0.73 -18.51
C GLN A 24 23.43 -0.23 -18.50
N TYR A 25 22.75 -0.37 -17.36
CA TYR A 25 21.54 -1.19 -17.25
C TYR A 25 20.34 -0.59 -17.98
N ALA A 26 20.16 0.73 -17.91
CA ALA A 26 19.13 1.42 -18.69
C ALA A 26 19.39 1.30 -20.20
N LEU A 27 20.64 1.41 -20.63
CA LEU A 27 21.05 1.22 -22.01
C LEU A 27 20.81 -0.23 -22.46
N LEU A 28 21.17 -1.21 -21.63
CA LEU A 28 20.90 -2.61 -21.93
C LEU A 28 19.40 -2.89 -22.04
N PHE A 29 18.60 -2.33 -21.13
CA PHE A 29 17.13 -2.42 -21.19
C PHE A 29 16.62 -1.89 -22.52
N ALA A 30 17.01 -0.67 -22.91
CA ALA A 30 16.59 -0.06 -24.17
C ALA A 30 17.03 -0.88 -25.40
N LEU A 31 18.26 -1.39 -25.41
CA LEU A 31 18.78 -2.19 -26.51
C LEU A 31 18.01 -3.51 -26.67
N VAL A 32 17.68 -4.20 -25.57
CA VAL A 32 16.85 -5.42 -25.61
C VAL A 32 15.43 -5.10 -26.10
N MET A 33 14.83 -3.99 -25.66
CA MET A 33 13.50 -3.54 -26.15
C MET A 33 13.51 -3.32 -27.67
N ILE A 34 14.53 -2.60 -28.17
CA ILE A 34 14.70 -2.32 -29.60
C ILE A 34 14.90 -3.62 -30.38
N ALA A 35 15.83 -4.48 -29.94
CA ALA A 35 16.13 -5.74 -30.59
C ALA A 35 14.91 -6.68 -30.65
N ALA A 36 14.18 -6.83 -29.53
CA ALA A 36 12.98 -7.66 -29.46
C ALA A 36 11.86 -7.12 -30.37
N SER A 37 11.67 -5.80 -30.42
CA SER A 37 10.68 -5.17 -31.30
C SER A 37 11.03 -5.35 -32.77
N GLY A 38 12.30 -5.15 -33.14
CA GLY A 38 12.80 -5.39 -34.50
C GLY A 38 12.62 -6.85 -34.92
N PHE A 39 13.03 -7.78 -34.06
CA PHE A 39 12.95 -9.21 -34.36
C PHE A 39 11.50 -9.69 -34.45
N SER A 40 10.59 -9.17 -33.62
CA SER A 40 9.15 -9.44 -33.73
C SER A 40 8.60 -9.02 -35.10
N GLY A 41 8.97 -7.83 -35.57
CA GLY A 41 8.55 -7.34 -36.89
C GLY A 41 9.14 -8.12 -38.06
N LEU A 42 10.38 -8.62 -37.96
CA LEU A 42 10.95 -9.50 -38.98
C LEU A 42 10.28 -10.87 -39.00
N MET A 43 10.02 -11.44 -37.81
CA MET A 43 9.36 -12.75 -37.69
C MET A 43 7.90 -12.69 -38.14
N GLU A 44 7.19 -11.58 -37.89
CA GLU A 44 5.85 -11.34 -38.46
C GLU A 44 5.86 -11.42 -39.97
N ARG A 45 6.82 -10.77 -40.63
CA ARG A 45 6.96 -10.81 -42.10
C ARG A 45 7.30 -12.21 -42.61
N LEU A 46 8.09 -12.96 -41.84
CA LEU A 46 8.39 -14.36 -42.16
C LEU A 46 7.10 -15.19 -42.15
N PHE A 47 6.24 -15.05 -41.14
CA PHE A 47 4.98 -15.79 -41.05
C PHE A 47 3.89 -15.29 -42.00
N ALA A 48 3.87 -14.00 -42.32
CA ALA A 48 2.88 -13.39 -43.22
C ALA A 48 3.16 -13.63 -44.71
N SER A 49 4.28 -14.28 -45.07
CA SER A 49 4.75 -14.39 -46.45
C SER A 49 3.89 -15.29 -47.35
N GLY A 50 2.83 -14.69 -47.91
CA GLY A 50 2.54 -14.77 -49.34
C GLY A 50 3.36 -13.68 -50.07
N THR A 51 3.91 -14.02 -51.23
CA THR A 51 5.02 -13.41 -52.00
C THR A 51 4.95 -11.92 -52.38
N VAL A 52 4.05 -11.09 -51.80
CA VAL A 52 3.74 -9.72 -52.28
C VAL A 52 3.90 -8.62 -51.21
N LEU A 53 4.44 -8.92 -50.02
CA LEU A 53 4.57 -7.92 -48.92
C LEU A 53 5.86 -7.08 -48.96
N ALA A 54 6.95 -7.57 -49.55
CA ALA A 54 8.22 -6.82 -49.62
C ALA A 54 8.11 -5.52 -50.44
N ALA A 55 7.14 -5.44 -51.36
CA ALA A 55 6.93 -4.26 -52.21
C ALA A 55 6.03 -3.17 -51.57
N ARG A 56 5.29 -3.46 -50.49
CA ARG A 56 4.29 -2.52 -49.93
C ARG A 56 4.68 -1.84 -48.60
N ASP A 57 5.61 -2.38 -47.82
CA ASP A 57 6.05 -1.81 -46.52
C ASP A 57 7.58 -1.79 -46.36
N VAL A 58 8.25 -1.03 -47.22
CA VAL A 58 9.70 -0.80 -47.14
C VAL A 58 10.12 -0.13 -45.82
N PRO A 59 9.42 0.89 -45.29
CA PRO A 59 9.81 1.55 -44.04
C PRO A 59 9.77 0.59 -42.84
N GLY A 60 8.74 -0.25 -42.72
CA GLY A 60 8.64 -1.20 -41.62
C GLY A 60 9.71 -2.32 -41.70
N LEU A 61 10.06 -2.78 -42.91
CA LEU A 61 11.15 -3.74 -43.11
C LEU A 61 12.50 -3.13 -42.74
N ALA A 62 12.78 -1.91 -43.23
CA ALA A 62 14.02 -1.19 -42.92
C ALA A 62 14.14 -0.95 -41.40
N GLY A 63 13.05 -0.55 -40.74
CA GLY A 63 13.01 -0.41 -39.29
C GLY A 63 13.27 -1.73 -38.55
N GLY A 64 12.60 -2.82 -38.94
CA GLY A 64 12.81 -4.14 -38.34
C GLY A 64 14.24 -4.66 -38.50
N LEU A 65 14.83 -4.47 -39.68
CA LEU A 65 16.23 -4.80 -39.96
C LEU A 65 17.19 -3.94 -39.15
N ALA A 66 17.00 -2.62 -39.12
CA ALA A 66 17.85 -1.71 -38.36
C ALA A 66 17.83 -2.06 -36.86
N PHE A 67 16.65 -2.24 -36.27
CA PHE A 67 16.52 -2.57 -34.86
C PHE A 67 17.10 -3.94 -34.51
N THR A 68 16.99 -4.93 -35.41
CA THR A 68 17.54 -6.27 -35.15
C THR A 68 19.05 -6.33 -35.38
N LEU A 69 19.54 -5.80 -36.50
CA LEU A 69 20.95 -5.90 -36.91
C LEU A 69 21.87 -4.92 -36.18
N ILE A 70 21.33 -3.77 -35.73
CA ILE A 70 22.09 -2.82 -34.91
C ILE A 70 21.82 -3.12 -33.44
N GLY A 71 20.55 -3.08 -33.02
CA GLY A 71 20.15 -3.24 -31.62
C GLY A 71 20.50 -4.61 -31.03
N GLY A 72 20.30 -5.70 -31.79
CA GLY A 72 20.55 -7.07 -31.33
C GLY A 72 22.02 -7.33 -30.96
N PRO A 73 22.99 -7.15 -31.89
CA PRO A 73 24.40 -7.33 -31.58
C PRO A 73 24.91 -6.41 -30.47
N LEU A 74 24.47 -5.14 -30.44
CA LEU A 74 24.81 -4.21 -29.35
C LEU A 74 24.26 -4.67 -28.00
N ALA A 75 23.00 -5.15 -27.96
CA ALA A 75 22.40 -5.72 -26.76
C ALA A 75 23.19 -6.94 -26.26
N LEU A 76 23.52 -7.88 -27.16
CA LEU A 76 24.28 -9.08 -26.83
C LEU A 76 25.69 -8.76 -26.35
N LEU A 77 26.38 -7.82 -27.01
CA LEU A 77 27.72 -7.39 -26.61
C LEU A 77 27.69 -6.73 -25.23
N LEU A 78 26.79 -5.78 -25.01
CA LEU A 78 26.66 -5.08 -23.72
C LEU A 78 26.26 -6.06 -22.61
N TRP A 79 25.28 -6.93 -22.87
CA TRP A 79 24.88 -7.99 -21.96
C TRP A 79 26.06 -8.89 -21.61
N TRP A 80 26.82 -9.36 -22.60
CA TRP A 80 27.96 -10.25 -22.38
C TRP A 80 29.07 -9.59 -21.55
N ILE A 81 29.39 -8.32 -21.82
CA ILE A 81 30.36 -7.55 -21.04
C ILE A 81 29.90 -7.41 -19.59
N LEU A 82 28.64 -7.03 -19.36
CA LEU A 82 28.08 -6.88 -18.02
C LEU A 82 28.03 -8.24 -17.30
N TRP A 83 27.50 -9.27 -17.96
CA TRP A 83 27.37 -10.62 -17.43
C TRP A 83 28.70 -11.27 -17.01
N ARG A 84 29.79 -10.95 -17.70
CA ARG A 84 31.15 -11.40 -17.33
C ARG A 84 31.71 -10.68 -16.12
N ARG A 85 31.21 -9.48 -15.82
CA ARG A 85 31.71 -8.60 -14.75
C ARG A 85 30.84 -8.60 -13.49
N ILE A 86 29.76 -9.38 -13.47
CA ILE A 86 28.92 -9.53 -12.27
C ILE A 86 29.74 -10.24 -11.19
N ASP A 87 30.00 -9.53 -10.11
CA ASP A 87 30.58 -10.02 -8.86
C ASP A 87 29.51 -10.06 -7.75
N GLU A 88 29.87 -10.51 -6.55
CA GLU A 88 28.93 -10.62 -5.43
C GLU A 88 28.36 -9.26 -4.99
N ALA A 89 29.18 -8.20 -5.07
CA ALA A 89 28.75 -6.84 -4.77
C ALA A 89 27.68 -6.37 -5.78
N GLU A 90 27.81 -6.73 -7.05
CA GLU A 90 26.85 -6.37 -8.08
C GLU A 90 25.57 -7.21 -8.04
N ARG A 91 25.65 -8.48 -7.62
CA ARG A 91 24.46 -9.31 -7.36
C ARG A 91 23.59 -8.72 -6.26
N ALA A 92 24.21 -8.10 -5.26
CA ALA A 92 23.53 -7.39 -4.18
C ALA A 92 23.08 -5.96 -4.58
N ALA A 93 23.58 -5.42 -5.69
CA ALA A 93 23.25 -4.08 -6.14
C ALA A 93 21.80 -4.00 -6.67
N ALA A 94 21.07 -2.97 -6.24
CA ALA A 94 19.69 -2.75 -6.65
C ALA A 94 19.54 -2.53 -8.18
N GLY A 95 20.56 -1.99 -8.85
CA GLY A 95 20.51 -1.72 -10.29
C GLY A 95 20.35 -2.98 -11.15
N TRP A 96 21.09 -4.05 -10.81
CA TRP A 96 20.99 -5.33 -11.50
C TRP A 96 19.63 -6.00 -11.27
N GLY A 97 19.18 -6.01 -10.01
CA GLY A 97 17.84 -6.49 -9.64
C GLY A 97 16.73 -5.72 -10.35
N LEU A 98 16.84 -4.40 -10.47
CA LEU A 98 15.85 -3.55 -11.14
C LEU A 98 15.80 -3.79 -12.65
N TYR A 99 16.95 -3.98 -13.31
CA TYR A 99 17.01 -4.35 -14.71
C TYR A 99 16.29 -5.68 -14.97
N LEU A 100 16.64 -6.72 -14.20
CA LEU A 100 16.01 -8.03 -14.33
C LEU A 100 14.52 -7.95 -14.02
N ALA A 101 14.11 -7.23 -12.97
CA ALA A 101 12.70 -7.03 -12.61
C ALA A 101 11.92 -6.36 -13.74
N GLY A 102 12.44 -5.26 -14.27
CA GLY A 102 11.80 -4.50 -15.34
C GLY A 102 11.65 -5.35 -16.60
N MET A 103 12.74 -5.99 -17.06
CA MET A 103 12.70 -6.77 -18.29
C MET A 103 11.85 -8.03 -18.14
N TYR A 104 11.89 -8.70 -16.98
CA TYR A 104 11.00 -9.82 -16.68
C TYR A 104 9.53 -9.39 -16.74
N THR A 105 9.20 -8.25 -16.15
CA THR A 105 7.83 -7.73 -16.11
C THR A 105 7.31 -7.40 -17.50
N VAL A 106 8.07 -6.62 -18.28
CA VAL A 106 7.67 -6.23 -19.64
C VAL A 106 7.54 -7.47 -20.53
N SER A 107 8.53 -8.36 -20.52
CA SER A 107 8.48 -9.57 -21.33
C SER A 107 7.34 -10.51 -20.96
N LEU A 108 7.07 -10.71 -19.66
CA LEU A 108 5.92 -11.50 -19.20
C LEU A 108 4.59 -10.90 -19.68
N ILE A 109 4.40 -9.58 -19.50
CA ILE A 109 3.17 -8.90 -19.90
C ILE A 109 2.99 -9.00 -21.41
N VAL A 110 3.99 -8.60 -22.20
CA VAL A 110 3.87 -8.56 -23.67
C VAL A 110 3.70 -9.95 -24.25
N ALA A 111 4.45 -10.95 -23.75
CA ALA A 111 4.29 -12.34 -24.20
C ALA A 111 2.89 -12.87 -23.88
N THR A 112 2.43 -12.68 -22.64
CA THR A 112 1.12 -13.18 -22.19
C THR A 112 0.00 -12.49 -22.96
N THR A 113 -0.02 -11.15 -23.04
CA THR A 113 -1.09 -10.42 -23.74
C THR A 113 -1.14 -10.78 -25.22
N SER A 114 0.00 -10.90 -25.90
CA SER A 114 0.05 -11.25 -27.32
C SER A 114 -0.45 -12.67 -27.58
N LEU A 115 -0.05 -13.64 -26.77
CA LEU A 115 -0.48 -15.03 -26.91
C LEU A 115 -1.96 -15.24 -26.54
N LEU A 116 -2.46 -14.54 -25.51
CA LEU A 116 -3.88 -14.58 -25.15
C LEU A 116 -4.74 -13.86 -26.19
N GLN A 117 -4.26 -12.75 -26.73
CA GLN A 117 -4.94 -12.05 -27.81
C GLN A 117 -4.93 -12.88 -29.10
N LEU A 118 -3.84 -13.61 -29.39
CA LEU A 118 -3.80 -14.59 -30.47
C LEU A 118 -4.89 -15.64 -30.26
N GLY A 119 -4.93 -16.30 -29.10
CA GLY A 119 -5.95 -17.30 -28.79
C GLY A 119 -7.37 -16.75 -28.89
N ALA A 120 -7.60 -15.53 -28.41
CA ALA A 120 -8.88 -14.85 -28.50
C ALA A 120 -9.25 -14.47 -29.96
N SER A 121 -8.28 -14.10 -30.79
CA SER A 121 -8.50 -13.72 -32.19
C SER A 121 -8.94 -14.89 -33.08
N LEU A 122 -8.62 -16.12 -32.68
CA LEU A 122 -9.07 -17.34 -33.36
C LEU A 122 -10.58 -17.57 -33.19
N ILE A 123 -11.24 -16.85 -32.28
CA ILE A 123 -12.68 -16.95 -32.00
C ILE A 123 -13.39 -15.79 -32.71
N GLY A 124 -14.00 -16.08 -33.87
CA GLY A 124 -14.91 -15.16 -34.57
C GLY A 124 -14.27 -13.96 -35.29
N GLY A 125 -12.96 -13.74 -35.15
CA GLY A 125 -12.28 -12.57 -35.72
C GLY A 125 -11.77 -12.75 -37.16
N PRO A 126 -11.48 -11.65 -37.89
CA PRO A 126 -10.78 -11.71 -39.17
C PRO A 126 -9.41 -12.37 -39.01
N ARG A 127 -9.09 -13.37 -39.84
CA ARG A 127 -7.82 -14.14 -39.84
C ARG A 127 -6.57 -13.31 -40.21
N GLY A 128 -6.59 -11.99 -40.09
CA GLY A 128 -5.56 -11.09 -40.63
C GLY A 128 -4.42 -10.75 -39.67
N GLN A 129 -4.54 -10.99 -38.36
CA GLN A 129 -3.57 -10.47 -37.36
C GLN A 129 -2.79 -11.55 -36.59
N TRP A 130 -3.02 -12.84 -36.88
CA TRP A 130 -2.41 -13.93 -36.11
C TRP A 130 -0.88 -13.95 -36.21
N ALA A 131 -0.31 -13.60 -37.38
CA ALA A 131 1.13 -13.59 -37.61
C ALA A 131 1.84 -12.58 -36.71
N SER A 132 1.30 -11.36 -36.57
CA SER A 132 1.85 -10.32 -35.72
C SER A 132 1.80 -10.72 -34.23
N LEU A 133 0.65 -11.21 -33.78
CA LEU A 133 0.44 -11.62 -32.39
C LEU A 133 1.31 -12.83 -32.01
N LEU A 134 1.43 -13.82 -32.91
CA LEU A 134 2.29 -14.98 -32.72
C LEU A 134 3.76 -14.57 -32.67
N SER A 135 4.21 -13.74 -33.61
CA SER A 135 5.59 -13.28 -33.65
C SER A 135 5.96 -12.52 -32.40
N ASN A 136 5.18 -11.51 -32.03
CA ASN A 136 5.41 -10.73 -30.83
C ASN A 136 5.38 -11.65 -29.59
N GLY A 137 4.36 -12.51 -29.47
CA GLY A 137 4.25 -13.47 -28.37
C GLY A 137 5.48 -14.37 -28.21
N LEU A 138 5.97 -14.96 -29.29
CA LEU A 138 7.12 -15.87 -29.28
C LEU A 138 8.44 -15.16 -28.95
N VAL A 139 8.69 -14.00 -29.55
CA VAL A 139 9.93 -13.24 -29.28
C VAL A 139 9.98 -12.79 -27.82
N TRP A 140 8.89 -12.21 -27.31
CA TRP A 140 8.83 -11.78 -25.92
C TRP A 140 8.82 -12.96 -24.94
N ALA A 141 8.24 -14.11 -25.32
CA ALA A 141 8.36 -15.33 -24.52
C ALA A 141 9.81 -15.82 -24.44
N ALA A 142 10.58 -15.75 -25.54
CA ALA A 142 12.00 -16.10 -25.54
C ALA A 142 12.80 -15.14 -24.64
N VAL A 143 12.54 -13.82 -24.73
CA VAL A 143 13.12 -12.82 -23.83
C VAL A 143 12.78 -13.14 -22.37
N TRP A 144 11.52 -13.47 -22.08
CA TRP A 144 11.07 -13.81 -20.73
C TRP A 144 11.79 -15.06 -20.19
N VAL A 145 11.85 -16.14 -20.97
CA VAL A 145 12.57 -17.37 -20.60
C VAL A 145 14.05 -17.09 -20.33
N TRP A 146 14.68 -16.28 -21.18
CA TRP A 146 16.08 -15.90 -21.04
C TRP A 146 16.35 -15.11 -19.75
N HIS A 147 15.52 -14.12 -19.43
CA HIS A 147 15.65 -13.33 -18.20
C HIS A 147 15.29 -14.14 -16.95
N ARG A 148 14.36 -15.10 -17.06
CA ARG A 148 14.07 -16.05 -15.99
C ARG A 148 15.28 -16.96 -15.70
N TRP A 149 15.94 -17.45 -16.74
CA TRP A 149 17.19 -18.21 -16.61
C TRP A 149 18.29 -17.37 -15.96
N MET A 150 18.50 -16.14 -16.42
CA MET A 150 19.50 -15.24 -15.83
C MET A 150 19.27 -15.05 -14.32
N TRP A 151 18.02 -14.83 -13.93
CA TRP A 151 17.69 -14.62 -12.52
C TRP A 151 17.95 -15.86 -11.66
N ARG A 152 17.67 -17.05 -12.20
CA ARG A 152 17.88 -18.32 -11.47
C ARG A 152 19.31 -18.82 -11.51
N HIS A 153 20.20 -18.13 -12.21
CA HIS A 153 21.59 -18.56 -12.32
C HIS A 153 22.27 -18.52 -10.93
N PRO A 154 22.86 -19.63 -10.45
CA PRO A 154 23.38 -19.72 -9.08
C PRO A 154 24.39 -18.61 -8.78
N ASP A 155 25.36 -18.41 -9.68
CA ASP A 155 26.47 -17.48 -9.45
C ASP A 155 26.22 -16.06 -9.97
N LYS A 156 25.12 -15.79 -10.71
CA LYS A 156 24.89 -14.48 -11.36
C LYS A 156 23.48 -13.89 -11.20
N GLY A 157 22.57 -14.62 -10.57
CA GLY A 157 21.24 -14.15 -10.23
C GLY A 157 21.28 -12.95 -9.26
N ALA A 158 20.23 -12.13 -9.30
CA ALA A 158 20.09 -11.04 -8.34
C ALA A 158 19.81 -11.60 -6.93
N ALA A 159 20.64 -11.22 -5.97
CA ALA A 159 20.47 -11.55 -4.55
C ALA A 159 19.49 -10.59 -3.84
N HIS A 160 19.33 -9.38 -4.38
CA HIS A 160 18.34 -8.40 -3.93
C HIS A 160 17.08 -8.46 -4.83
N LEU A 161 15.90 -8.18 -4.27
CA LEU A 161 14.61 -8.19 -4.99
C LEU A 161 14.16 -9.57 -5.54
N GLU A 162 14.62 -10.68 -4.95
CA GLU A 162 14.28 -12.03 -5.41
C GLU A 162 12.76 -12.31 -5.47
N ASP A 163 12.01 -11.71 -4.55
CA ASP A 163 10.56 -11.83 -4.40
C ASP A 163 9.76 -10.95 -5.38
N VAL A 164 10.39 -9.98 -6.04
CA VAL A 164 9.72 -9.09 -7.00
C VAL A 164 9.18 -9.86 -8.19
N ARG A 165 9.96 -10.82 -8.72
CA ARG A 165 9.55 -11.64 -9.86
C ARG A 165 8.25 -12.40 -9.59
N THR A 166 8.21 -13.10 -8.45
CA THR A 166 7.06 -13.92 -8.06
C THR A 166 5.87 -13.05 -7.67
N THR A 167 6.11 -11.91 -7.01
CA THR A 167 5.06 -10.96 -6.66
C THR A 167 4.40 -10.35 -7.88
N ILE A 168 5.19 -9.81 -8.83
CA ILE A 168 4.67 -9.18 -10.04
C ILE A 168 3.87 -10.19 -10.87
N GLY A 169 4.41 -11.39 -11.10
CA GLY A 169 3.71 -12.42 -11.85
C GLY A 169 2.41 -12.89 -11.18
N THR A 170 2.40 -12.98 -9.84
CA THR A 170 1.19 -13.30 -9.06
C THR A 170 0.15 -12.21 -9.20
N VAL A 171 0.52 -10.94 -8.99
CA VAL A 171 -0.40 -9.80 -9.06
C VAL A 171 -0.96 -9.64 -10.47
N TYR A 172 -0.09 -9.64 -11.49
CA TYR A 172 -0.48 -9.51 -12.89
C TYR A 172 -1.45 -10.62 -13.30
N GLY A 173 -1.09 -11.89 -13.07
CA GLY A 173 -1.94 -13.03 -13.40
C GLY A 173 -3.29 -12.99 -12.67
N LEU A 174 -3.29 -12.63 -11.38
CA LEU A 174 -4.51 -12.56 -10.57
C LEU A 174 -5.45 -11.47 -11.08
N VAL A 175 -4.93 -10.27 -11.39
CA VAL A 175 -5.72 -9.14 -11.89
C VAL A 175 -6.31 -9.47 -13.26
N VAL A 176 -5.49 -9.93 -14.21
CA VAL A 176 -5.94 -10.30 -15.56
C VAL A 176 -6.97 -11.43 -15.50
N GLY A 177 -6.66 -12.49 -14.73
CA GLY A 177 -7.55 -13.65 -14.58
C GLY A 177 -8.88 -13.29 -13.93
N THR A 178 -8.86 -12.44 -12.89
CA THR A 178 -10.07 -12.00 -12.16
C THR A 178 -10.97 -11.14 -13.06
N ILE A 179 -10.41 -10.12 -13.73
CA ILE A 179 -11.17 -9.24 -14.62
C ILE A 179 -11.80 -10.06 -15.74
N ALA A 180 -11.03 -10.94 -16.38
CA ALA A 180 -11.53 -11.77 -17.47
C ALA A 180 -12.55 -12.81 -17.00
N ALA A 181 -12.40 -13.39 -15.80
CA ALA A 181 -13.38 -14.30 -15.22
C ALA A 181 -14.71 -13.60 -14.90
N ILE A 182 -14.66 -12.36 -14.40
CA ILE A 182 -15.85 -11.52 -14.19
C ILE A 182 -16.53 -11.24 -15.53
N SER A 183 -15.79 -10.87 -16.57
CA SER A 183 -16.36 -10.64 -17.91
C SER A 183 -16.96 -11.91 -18.52
N ALA A 184 -16.30 -13.06 -18.38
CA ALA A 184 -16.79 -14.34 -18.89
C ALA A 184 -18.08 -14.78 -18.20
N LEU A 185 -18.09 -14.79 -16.86
CA LEU A 185 -19.26 -15.16 -16.08
C LEU A 185 -20.38 -14.12 -16.25
N GLY A 186 -20.02 -12.83 -16.32
CA GLY A 186 -20.94 -11.73 -16.56
C GLY A 186 -21.67 -11.88 -17.89
N GLY A 187 -20.95 -12.11 -19.00
CA GLY A 187 -21.58 -12.32 -20.31
C GLY A 187 -22.46 -13.58 -20.37
N LEU A 188 -22.08 -14.65 -19.67
CA LEU A 188 -22.88 -15.86 -19.57
C LEU A 188 -24.18 -15.64 -18.78
N LEU A 189 -24.07 -15.00 -17.60
CA LEU A 189 -25.23 -14.63 -16.78
C LEU A 189 -26.12 -13.63 -17.50
N ASP A 190 -25.54 -12.71 -18.26
CA ASP A 190 -26.28 -11.69 -18.99
C ASP A 190 -27.20 -12.31 -20.04
N THR A 191 -26.66 -13.25 -20.80
CA THR A 191 -27.41 -14.03 -21.79
C THR A 191 -28.51 -14.87 -21.12
N ALA A 192 -28.24 -15.43 -19.94
CA ALA A 192 -29.21 -16.23 -19.19
C ALA A 192 -30.35 -15.38 -18.58
N ILE A 193 -30.04 -14.17 -18.10
CA ILE A 193 -30.98 -13.28 -17.40
C ILE A 193 -31.83 -12.47 -18.39
N ARG A 194 -31.19 -11.86 -19.39
CA ARG A 194 -31.86 -10.97 -20.35
C ARG A 194 -32.32 -11.68 -21.62
N GLY A 195 -31.95 -12.96 -21.77
CA GLY A 195 -32.20 -13.78 -22.95
C GLY A 195 -31.14 -13.56 -24.02
N ALA A 196 -30.90 -14.58 -24.85
CA ALA A 196 -30.13 -14.40 -26.06
C ALA A 196 -30.97 -13.54 -27.02
N SER A 197 -30.45 -12.39 -27.44
CA SER A 197 -31.01 -11.72 -28.61
C SER A 197 -30.90 -12.68 -29.78
N LEU A 198 -32.04 -13.27 -30.18
CA LEU A 198 -32.11 -14.10 -31.37
C LEU A 198 -31.52 -13.29 -32.51
N ALA A 199 -30.47 -13.85 -33.11
CA ALA A 199 -29.55 -13.19 -34.02
C ALA A 199 -30.27 -12.23 -34.97
N ILE A 200 -30.04 -10.92 -34.78
CA ILE A 200 -30.17 -9.98 -35.88
C ILE A 200 -29.15 -10.46 -36.90
N THR A 201 -29.59 -10.80 -38.12
CA THR A 201 -28.72 -11.24 -39.21
C THR A 201 -27.53 -10.29 -39.34
N GLY A 202 -26.32 -10.78 -39.07
CA GLY A 202 -25.08 -10.00 -39.08
C GLY A 202 -24.45 -9.69 -37.72
N ALA A 203 -25.10 -10.00 -36.59
CA ALA A 203 -24.50 -9.84 -35.26
C ALA A 203 -23.56 -11.01 -34.90
N GLU A 204 -22.40 -10.73 -34.29
CA GLU A 204 -21.52 -11.77 -33.74
C GLU A 204 -22.28 -12.60 -32.68
N PRO A 205 -22.14 -13.94 -32.68
CA PRO A 205 -22.71 -14.78 -31.63
C PRO A 205 -22.22 -14.39 -30.23
N TRP A 206 -23.14 -14.31 -29.26
CA TRP A 206 -22.85 -13.92 -27.87
C TRP A 206 -21.70 -14.74 -27.24
N TRP A 207 -21.61 -16.01 -27.59
CA TRP A 207 -20.63 -16.95 -27.03
C TRP A 207 -19.20 -16.66 -27.49
N TYR A 208 -18.98 -15.92 -28.59
CA TYR A 208 -17.64 -15.45 -28.97
C TYR A 208 -17.05 -14.50 -27.92
N SER A 209 -17.84 -13.59 -27.38
CA SER A 209 -17.38 -12.68 -26.32
C SER A 209 -17.03 -13.44 -25.02
N VAL A 210 -17.88 -14.42 -24.66
CA VAL A 210 -17.68 -15.27 -23.49
C VAL A 210 -16.43 -16.13 -23.65
N LEU A 211 -16.27 -16.85 -24.77
CA LEU A 211 -15.09 -17.69 -25.02
C LEU A 211 -13.79 -16.88 -25.06
N ARG A 212 -13.79 -15.69 -25.68
CA ARG A 212 -12.63 -14.78 -25.63
C ARG A 212 -12.27 -14.45 -24.19
N SER A 213 -13.26 -14.08 -23.36
CA SER A 213 -13.04 -13.81 -21.94
C SER A 213 -12.54 -15.04 -21.17
N VAL A 214 -13.00 -16.25 -21.52
CA VAL A 214 -12.50 -17.50 -20.93
C VAL A 214 -11.04 -17.75 -21.29
N VAL A 215 -10.60 -17.48 -22.52
CA VAL A 215 -9.18 -17.57 -22.91
C VAL A 215 -8.33 -16.66 -22.01
N TRP A 216 -8.77 -15.41 -21.83
CA TRP A 216 -8.07 -14.47 -20.95
C TRP A 216 -8.10 -14.89 -19.47
N ALA A 217 -9.23 -15.43 -18.99
CA ALA A 217 -9.38 -15.91 -17.61
C ALA A 217 -8.47 -17.12 -17.33
N ALA A 218 -8.45 -18.09 -18.24
CA ALA A 218 -7.58 -19.26 -18.17
C ALA A 218 -6.10 -18.86 -18.27
N GLY A 219 -5.77 -17.92 -19.15
CA GLY A 219 -4.43 -17.37 -19.30
C GLY A 219 -3.91 -16.68 -18.06
N GLY A 220 -4.63 -15.67 -17.56
CA GLY A 220 -4.28 -14.95 -16.34
C GLY A 220 -4.24 -15.89 -15.12
N GLY A 221 -5.22 -16.79 -15.00
CA GLY A 221 -5.25 -17.82 -13.96
C GLY A 221 -4.06 -18.77 -14.01
N SER A 222 -3.60 -19.14 -15.20
CA SER A 222 -2.39 -19.98 -15.38
C SER A 222 -1.12 -19.24 -14.96
N VAL A 223 -0.99 -17.96 -15.33
CA VAL A 223 0.13 -17.12 -14.90
C VAL A 223 0.14 -16.94 -13.39
N TRP A 224 -1.02 -16.68 -12.77
CA TRP A 224 -1.15 -16.61 -11.32
C TRP A 224 -0.78 -17.94 -10.66
N TRP A 225 -1.33 -19.06 -11.15
CA TRP A 225 -1.08 -20.38 -10.60
C TRP A 225 0.42 -20.73 -10.64
N TRP A 226 1.07 -20.44 -11.76
CA TRP A 226 2.51 -20.65 -11.93
C TRP A 226 3.32 -19.85 -10.91
N HIS A 227 3.11 -18.55 -10.78
CA HIS A 227 3.91 -17.73 -9.86
C HIS A 227 3.56 -17.95 -8.39
N TRP A 228 2.30 -18.23 -8.09
CA TRP A 228 1.83 -18.42 -6.73
C TRP A 228 2.16 -19.80 -6.17
N PHE A 229 1.92 -20.88 -6.92
CA PHE A 229 2.16 -22.24 -6.46
C PHE A 229 3.53 -22.77 -6.91
N HIS A 230 3.84 -22.70 -8.20
CA HIS A 230 5.05 -23.32 -8.75
C HIS A 230 6.32 -22.52 -8.43
N GLU A 231 6.28 -21.19 -8.49
CA GLU A 231 7.43 -20.35 -8.09
C GLU A 231 7.48 -20.06 -6.59
N GLY A 232 6.58 -20.66 -5.81
CA GLY A 232 6.62 -20.60 -4.35
C GLY A 232 6.11 -19.30 -3.76
N GLY A 233 5.40 -18.43 -4.50
CA GLY A 233 4.80 -17.20 -3.96
C GLY A 233 3.97 -17.43 -2.68
N ARG A 234 3.23 -18.55 -2.62
CA ARG A 234 2.47 -18.96 -1.43
C ARG A 234 3.36 -19.26 -0.22
N ARG A 235 4.61 -19.71 -0.42
CA ARG A 235 5.56 -20.08 0.64
C ARG A 235 6.50 -18.94 1.01
N LEU A 236 6.78 -18.03 0.09
CA LEU A 236 7.59 -16.83 0.30
C LEU A 236 6.98 -15.93 1.38
N ARG A 237 7.74 -15.62 2.42
CA ARG A 237 7.33 -14.81 3.58
C ARG A 237 8.05 -13.47 3.62
N THR A 238 7.98 -12.71 2.54
CA THR A 238 8.55 -11.36 2.48
C THR A 238 7.46 -10.31 2.67
N ALA A 239 7.86 -9.11 3.12
CA ALA A 239 6.95 -7.99 3.32
C ALA A 239 6.22 -7.60 2.01
N LEU A 240 6.92 -7.63 0.87
CA LEU A 240 6.33 -7.29 -0.43
C LEU A 240 5.22 -8.28 -0.85
N VAL A 241 5.44 -9.59 -0.65
CA VAL A 241 4.43 -10.62 -0.93
C VAL A 241 3.23 -10.45 0.00
N ASP A 242 3.45 -10.21 1.29
CA ASP A 242 2.37 -10.02 2.25
C ASP A 242 1.56 -8.75 1.95
N VAL A 243 2.22 -7.62 1.65
CA VAL A 243 1.57 -6.35 1.28
C VAL A 243 0.80 -6.48 -0.02
N SER A 244 1.37 -7.07 -1.06
CA SER A 244 0.69 -7.25 -2.36
C SER A 244 -0.49 -8.21 -2.26
N MET A 245 -0.37 -9.30 -1.48
CA MET A 245 -1.46 -10.22 -1.18
C MET A 245 -2.61 -9.49 -0.45
N ILE A 246 -2.30 -8.66 0.54
CA ILE A 246 -3.30 -7.88 1.27
C ILE A 246 -3.95 -6.84 0.33
N ALA A 247 -3.17 -6.11 -0.46
CA ALA A 247 -3.66 -5.05 -1.33
C ALA A 247 -4.51 -5.57 -2.50
N VAL A 248 -4.07 -6.64 -3.17
CA VAL A 248 -4.75 -7.16 -4.38
C VAL A 248 -5.68 -8.32 -4.03
N GLY A 249 -5.17 -9.32 -3.30
CA GLY A 249 -5.93 -10.53 -2.98
C GLY A 249 -7.01 -10.35 -1.92
N ILE A 250 -6.92 -9.32 -1.07
CA ILE A 250 -7.88 -9.09 0.02
C ILE A 250 -8.62 -7.76 -0.15
N PHE A 251 -7.90 -6.64 -0.28
CA PHE A 251 -8.52 -5.31 -0.37
C PHE A 251 -9.29 -5.13 -1.68
N ALA A 252 -8.60 -5.24 -2.83
CA ALA A 252 -9.26 -5.09 -4.14
C ALA A 252 -10.35 -6.16 -4.35
N ALA A 253 -10.06 -7.42 -4.07
CA ALA A 253 -11.05 -8.50 -4.17
C ALA A 253 -12.26 -8.30 -3.24
N GLY A 254 -12.05 -7.82 -2.02
CA GLY A 254 -13.10 -7.47 -1.08
C GLY A 254 -13.98 -6.32 -1.56
N ILE A 255 -13.39 -5.28 -2.16
CA ILE A 255 -14.14 -4.19 -2.81
C ILE A 255 -15.01 -4.76 -3.93
N THR A 256 -14.43 -5.56 -4.83
CA THR A 256 -15.16 -6.17 -5.95
C THR A 256 -16.33 -7.03 -5.46
N ALA A 257 -16.13 -7.82 -4.41
CA ALA A 257 -17.16 -8.67 -3.83
C ALA A 257 -18.32 -7.85 -3.22
N LEU A 258 -17.99 -6.85 -2.40
CA LEU A 258 -18.98 -6.03 -1.69
C LEU A 258 -19.71 -5.08 -2.64
N ALA A 259 -19.01 -4.48 -3.61
CA ALA A 259 -19.62 -3.64 -4.64
C ALA A 259 -20.59 -4.45 -5.50
N GLY A 260 -20.17 -5.64 -5.97
CA GLY A 260 -21.05 -6.56 -6.69
C GLY A 260 -22.28 -6.93 -5.86
N GLY A 261 -22.09 -7.34 -4.60
CA GLY A 261 -23.19 -7.68 -3.70
C GLY A 261 -24.16 -6.51 -3.46
N ALA A 262 -23.65 -5.28 -3.29
CA ALA A 262 -24.46 -4.09 -3.12
C ALA A 262 -25.29 -3.78 -4.36
N VAL A 263 -24.70 -3.91 -5.57
CA VAL A 263 -25.44 -3.71 -6.83
C VAL A 263 -26.49 -4.80 -7.04
N VAL A 264 -26.20 -6.07 -6.70
CA VAL A 264 -27.18 -7.16 -6.76
C VAL A 264 -28.38 -6.86 -5.87
N LEU A 265 -28.14 -6.52 -4.60
CA LEU A 265 -29.21 -6.17 -3.67
C LEU A 265 -29.99 -4.94 -4.14
N PHE A 266 -29.30 -3.94 -4.70
CA PHE A 266 -29.92 -2.75 -5.26
C PHE A 266 -30.88 -3.10 -6.40
N VAL A 267 -30.46 -3.93 -7.35
CA VAL A 267 -31.33 -4.38 -8.45
C VAL A 267 -32.54 -5.15 -7.91
N LEU A 268 -32.35 -6.07 -6.96
CA LEU A 268 -33.44 -6.83 -6.36
C LEU A 268 -34.45 -5.91 -5.64
N LEU A 269 -33.96 -4.92 -4.90
CA LEU A 269 -34.81 -3.93 -4.25
C LEU A 269 -35.54 -3.05 -5.26
N ARG A 270 -34.90 -2.62 -6.35
CA ARG A 270 -35.60 -1.89 -7.43
C ARG A 270 -36.67 -2.76 -8.07
N LEU A 271 -36.37 -4.01 -8.37
CA LEU A 271 -37.36 -4.96 -8.91
C LEU A 271 -38.52 -5.20 -7.94
N ALA A 272 -38.31 -5.13 -6.62
CA ALA A 272 -39.38 -5.31 -5.64
C ALA A 272 -40.21 -4.04 -5.42
N PHE A 273 -39.55 -2.88 -5.35
CA PHE A 273 -40.14 -1.65 -4.84
C PHE A 273 -40.27 -0.58 -5.93
N ASP A 274 -39.30 -0.41 -6.83
CA ASP A 274 -39.21 0.70 -7.79
C ASP A 274 -39.04 0.23 -9.25
N ARG A 275 -40.17 -0.01 -9.94
CA ARG A 275 -40.23 -0.44 -11.35
C ARG A 275 -40.51 0.69 -12.33
N ALA A 276 -40.04 1.90 -12.03
CA ALA A 276 -40.25 3.06 -12.90
C ALA A 276 -39.53 2.91 -14.27
N ASP A 277 -38.39 2.23 -14.30
CA ASP A 277 -37.66 1.90 -15.52
C ASP A 277 -38.11 0.55 -16.12
N PRO A 278 -37.98 0.35 -17.45
CA PRO A 278 -38.19 -0.95 -18.08
C PRO A 278 -37.32 -2.06 -17.46
N VAL A 279 -37.89 -3.25 -17.29
CA VAL A 279 -37.22 -4.39 -16.62
C VAL A 279 -35.87 -4.74 -17.24
N GLY A 280 -35.75 -4.68 -18.57
CA GLY A 280 -34.48 -4.94 -19.27
C GLY A 280 -33.34 -3.98 -18.85
N LYS A 281 -33.66 -2.72 -18.57
CA LYS A 281 -32.72 -1.70 -18.08
C LYS A 281 -32.40 -1.90 -16.60
N LEU A 282 -33.37 -2.32 -15.79
CA LEU A 282 -33.15 -2.66 -14.38
C LEU A 282 -32.23 -3.88 -14.21
N LEU A 283 -32.30 -4.85 -15.13
CA LEU A 283 -31.50 -6.08 -15.10
C LEU A 283 -30.09 -5.91 -15.70
N GLU A 284 -29.81 -4.84 -16.43
CA GLU A 284 -28.51 -4.60 -17.08
C GLU A 284 -27.29 -4.72 -16.15
N PRO A 285 -27.26 -4.11 -14.95
CA PRO A 285 -26.11 -4.25 -14.07
C PRO A 285 -26.09 -5.59 -13.30
N LEU A 286 -27.16 -6.40 -13.33
CA LEU A 286 -27.28 -7.58 -12.47
C LEU A 286 -26.24 -8.65 -12.79
N ALA A 287 -26.07 -8.98 -14.07
CA ALA A 287 -25.15 -10.02 -14.52
C ALA A 287 -23.68 -9.71 -14.18
N PRO A 288 -23.11 -8.53 -14.54
CA PRO A 288 -21.75 -8.19 -14.15
C PRO A 288 -21.59 -8.04 -12.64
N ALA A 289 -22.62 -7.58 -11.91
CA ALA A 289 -22.58 -7.48 -10.46
C ALA A 289 -22.55 -8.84 -9.76
N LEU A 290 -23.36 -9.81 -10.21
CA LEU A 290 -23.32 -11.19 -9.73
C LEU A 290 -21.94 -11.82 -9.99
N ALA A 291 -21.40 -11.63 -11.19
CA ALA A 291 -20.08 -12.14 -11.55
C ALA A 291 -18.99 -11.53 -10.67
N ALA A 292 -19.00 -10.21 -10.48
CA ALA A 292 -18.07 -9.50 -9.59
C ALA A 292 -18.20 -9.97 -8.14
N ALA A 293 -19.41 -10.13 -7.63
CA ALA A 293 -19.68 -10.63 -6.29
C ALA A 293 -19.08 -12.02 -6.07
N VAL A 294 -19.35 -12.95 -6.99
CA VAL A 294 -18.91 -14.35 -6.89
C VAL A 294 -17.39 -14.46 -7.05
N ILE A 295 -16.82 -13.95 -8.13
CA ILE A 295 -15.38 -14.06 -8.40
C ILE A 295 -14.58 -13.30 -7.33
N GLY A 296 -15.00 -12.08 -6.99
CA GLY A 296 -14.40 -11.29 -5.91
C GLY A 296 -14.42 -12.05 -4.58
N ALA A 297 -15.55 -12.65 -4.21
CA ALA A 297 -15.67 -13.42 -2.96
C ALA A 297 -14.77 -14.67 -2.95
N VAL A 298 -14.62 -15.37 -4.09
CA VAL A 298 -13.71 -16.53 -4.21
C VAL A 298 -12.26 -16.11 -3.99
N VAL A 299 -11.80 -15.08 -4.71
CA VAL A 299 -10.42 -14.57 -4.59
C VAL A 299 -10.16 -14.08 -3.16
N TRP A 300 -11.11 -13.33 -2.60
CA TRP A 300 -11.02 -12.78 -1.26
C TRP A 300 -10.95 -13.87 -0.20
N ARG A 301 -11.86 -14.86 -0.25
CA ARG A 301 -11.90 -16.00 0.67
C ARG A 301 -10.60 -16.80 0.61
N TYR A 302 -10.07 -17.04 -0.58
CA TYR A 302 -8.82 -17.78 -0.75
C TYR A 302 -7.64 -17.07 -0.09
N HIS A 303 -7.40 -15.79 -0.40
CA HIS A 303 -6.25 -15.07 0.18
C HIS A 303 -6.43 -14.78 1.68
N ARG A 304 -7.68 -14.65 2.16
CA ARG A 304 -7.99 -14.61 3.60
C ARG A 304 -7.69 -15.93 4.31
N ALA A 305 -7.93 -17.08 3.67
CA ALA A 305 -7.55 -18.36 4.24
C ALA A 305 -6.03 -18.49 4.30
N VAL A 306 -5.32 -18.09 3.24
CA VAL A 306 -3.84 -18.11 3.23
C VAL A 306 -3.25 -17.17 4.27
N SER A 307 -3.85 -16.00 4.54
CA SER A 307 -3.34 -15.05 5.54
C SER A 307 -3.44 -15.55 6.98
N VAL A 308 -4.23 -16.60 7.25
CA VAL A 308 -4.31 -17.20 8.60
C VAL A 308 -3.02 -17.94 8.96
N ASP A 309 -2.36 -18.56 7.98
CA ASP A 309 -1.11 -19.30 8.15
C ASP A 309 0.14 -18.39 8.14
N ARG A 310 -0.06 -17.08 7.96
CA ARG A 310 1.00 -16.06 7.97
C ARG A 310 1.29 -15.55 9.38
N SER A 311 2.21 -14.60 9.49
CA SER A 311 2.53 -13.96 10.78
C SER A 311 1.27 -13.36 11.43
N SER A 312 1.29 -13.24 12.76
CA SER A 312 0.18 -12.63 13.51
C SER A 312 -0.10 -11.20 13.05
N GLU A 313 0.93 -10.46 12.64
CA GLU A 313 0.83 -9.12 12.05
C GLU A 313 0.10 -9.13 10.72
N THR A 314 0.49 -9.97 9.76
CA THR A 314 -0.16 -10.09 8.43
C THR A 314 -1.61 -10.55 8.56
N ARG A 315 -1.88 -11.50 9.46
CA ARG A 315 -3.25 -11.95 9.77
C ARG A 315 -4.11 -10.79 10.30
N ARG A 316 -3.58 -9.99 11.23
CA ARG A 316 -4.27 -8.81 11.78
C ARG A 316 -4.46 -7.71 10.72
N ALA A 317 -3.44 -7.41 9.93
CA ALA A 317 -3.54 -6.46 8.82
C ALA A 317 -4.65 -6.86 7.83
N SER A 318 -4.76 -8.15 7.51
CA SER A 318 -5.83 -8.64 6.65
C SER A 318 -7.25 -8.44 7.24
N LEU A 319 -7.40 -8.53 8.57
CA LEU A 319 -8.67 -8.25 9.27
C LEU A 319 -9.00 -6.76 9.27
N LEU A 320 -8.01 -5.91 9.54
CA LEU A 320 -8.17 -4.46 9.54
C LEU A 320 -8.52 -3.92 8.16
N VAL A 321 -7.89 -4.46 7.11
CA VAL A 321 -8.20 -4.12 5.72
C VAL A 321 -9.61 -4.58 5.32
N THR A 322 -10.01 -5.78 5.74
CA THR A 322 -11.38 -6.29 5.55
C THR A 322 -12.39 -5.36 6.24
N SER A 323 -12.11 -4.96 7.48
CA SER A 323 -12.92 -3.98 8.22
C SER A 323 -12.96 -2.62 7.51
N ALA A 324 -11.84 -2.15 6.98
CA ALA A 324 -11.72 -0.87 6.28
C ALA A 324 -12.67 -0.80 5.07
N VAL A 325 -12.62 -1.82 4.19
CA VAL A 325 -13.46 -1.88 3.00
C VAL A 325 -14.94 -1.93 3.37
N ALA A 326 -15.29 -2.80 4.31
CA ALA A 326 -16.67 -2.98 4.73
C ALA A 326 -17.24 -1.73 5.41
N LEU A 327 -16.42 -1.03 6.21
CA LEU A 327 -16.77 0.25 6.81
C LEU A 327 -16.99 1.32 5.75
N ALA A 328 -16.12 1.40 4.73
CA ALA A 328 -16.29 2.36 3.64
C ALA A 328 -17.62 2.15 2.92
N ALA A 329 -17.97 0.90 2.57
CA ALA A 329 -19.26 0.55 1.98
C ALA A 329 -20.45 0.92 2.89
N ALA A 330 -20.36 0.61 4.19
CA ALA A 330 -21.40 0.95 5.15
C ALA A 330 -21.58 2.48 5.31
N ALA A 331 -20.47 3.22 5.43
CA ALA A 331 -20.47 4.67 5.58
C ALA A 331 -21.00 5.37 4.33
N SER A 332 -20.63 4.92 3.13
CA SER A 332 -21.22 5.39 1.88
C SER A 332 -22.74 5.16 1.85
N GLY A 333 -23.20 3.99 2.32
CA GLY A 333 -24.63 3.70 2.46
C GLY A 333 -25.37 4.69 3.36
N ILE A 334 -24.80 4.98 4.54
CA ILE A 334 -25.36 5.98 5.48
C ILE A 334 -25.47 7.36 4.81
N GLY A 335 -24.39 7.81 4.14
CA GLY A 335 -24.38 9.13 3.51
C GLY A 335 -25.42 9.25 2.40
N VAL A 336 -25.57 8.21 1.58
CA VAL A 336 -26.60 8.17 0.52
C VAL A 336 -28.01 8.15 1.13
N ILE A 337 -28.26 7.35 2.17
CA ILE A 337 -29.57 7.31 2.85
C ILE A 337 -29.95 8.70 3.38
N VAL A 338 -29.04 9.37 4.10
CA VAL A 338 -29.29 10.71 4.63
C VAL A 338 -29.57 11.70 3.49
N SER A 339 -28.77 11.67 2.43
CA SER A 339 -28.98 12.52 1.24
C SER A 339 -30.35 12.29 0.61
N SER A 340 -30.80 11.05 0.48
CA SER A 340 -32.10 10.69 -0.11
C SER A 340 -33.29 11.05 0.78
N LEU A 341 -33.16 10.89 2.09
CA LEU A 341 -34.21 11.28 3.04
C LEU A 341 -34.43 12.79 3.04
N LEU A 342 -33.33 13.57 2.98
CA LEU A 342 -33.40 15.03 2.85
C LEU A 342 -34.03 15.43 1.51
N GLY A 343 -33.68 14.78 0.42
CA GLY A 343 -34.30 15.02 -0.90
C GLY A 343 -35.80 14.74 -0.89
N GLY A 344 -36.21 13.61 -0.32
CA GLY A 344 -37.62 13.22 -0.20
C GLY A 344 -38.47 14.16 0.67
N ALA A 345 -37.88 14.76 1.70
CA ALA A 345 -38.56 15.73 2.56
C ALA A 345 -38.86 17.06 1.85
N VAL A 346 -38.05 17.44 0.86
CA VAL A 346 -38.14 18.75 0.19
C VAL A 346 -38.93 18.69 -1.11
N SER A 347 -38.90 17.56 -1.83
CA SER A 347 -39.66 17.39 -3.08
C SER A 347 -40.37 16.04 -3.16
N PRO A 348 -41.52 15.88 -2.46
CA PRO A 348 -42.31 14.65 -2.46
C PRO A 348 -42.79 14.24 -3.86
N LEU A 349 -43.00 15.23 -4.75
CA LEU A 349 -43.49 15.07 -6.12
C LEU A 349 -42.42 14.54 -7.11
N ALA A 350 -41.14 14.53 -6.72
CA ALA A 350 -40.00 14.03 -7.53
C ALA A 350 -39.58 12.59 -7.17
N GLY A 351 -40.41 11.85 -6.41
CA GLY A 351 -40.02 10.71 -5.57
C GLY A 351 -39.33 9.50 -6.23
N GLY A 352 -39.33 9.35 -7.55
CA GLY A 352 -38.66 8.23 -8.23
C GLY A 352 -37.13 8.22 -8.02
N THR A 353 -36.49 9.37 -8.18
CA THR A 353 -35.03 9.49 -8.09
C THR A 353 -34.53 9.31 -6.65
N GLU A 354 -35.21 9.91 -5.67
CA GLU A 354 -34.83 9.81 -4.25
C GLU A 354 -35.03 8.40 -3.72
N ARG A 355 -36.10 7.72 -4.13
CA ARG A 355 -36.32 6.32 -3.79
C ARG A 355 -35.22 5.43 -4.37
N THR A 356 -34.83 5.66 -5.63
CA THR A 356 -33.72 4.92 -6.26
C THR A 356 -32.43 5.08 -5.46
N LEU A 357 -32.06 6.31 -5.11
CA LEU A 357 -30.88 6.58 -4.29
C LEU A 357 -30.97 5.93 -2.91
N LEU A 358 -32.14 6.00 -2.25
CA LEU A 358 -32.38 5.37 -0.95
C LEU A 358 -32.15 3.86 -1.02
N LEU A 359 -32.67 3.18 -2.04
CA LEU A 359 -32.45 1.74 -2.24
C LEU A 359 -30.96 1.42 -2.46
N GLY A 360 -30.23 2.30 -3.16
CA GLY A 360 -28.77 2.19 -3.31
C GLY A 360 -28.03 2.31 -1.98
N GLY A 361 -28.40 3.30 -1.16
CA GLY A 361 -27.83 3.50 0.16
C GLY A 361 -28.12 2.33 1.12
N ILE A 362 -29.36 1.83 1.14
CA ILE A 362 -29.75 0.63 1.91
C ILE A 362 -28.93 -0.56 1.48
N SER A 363 -28.76 -0.77 0.16
CA SER A 363 -28.01 -1.92 -0.35
C SER A 363 -26.55 -1.91 0.09
N SER A 364 -25.91 -0.74 0.01
CA SER A 364 -24.52 -0.56 0.46
C SER A 364 -24.37 -0.78 1.96
N LEU A 365 -25.33 -0.29 2.77
CA LEU A 365 -25.34 -0.47 4.23
C LEU A 365 -25.57 -1.93 4.65
N VAL A 366 -26.54 -2.61 4.02
CA VAL A 366 -26.89 -4.01 4.33
C VAL A 366 -25.77 -4.97 3.93
N VAL A 367 -25.02 -4.68 2.87
CA VAL A 367 -23.89 -5.52 2.45
C VAL A 367 -22.62 -5.20 3.24
N GLY A 368 -22.29 -3.92 3.44
CA GLY A 368 -21.08 -3.50 4.14
C GLY A 368 -21.16 -3.65 5.67
N GLY A 369 -22.30 -3.33 6.27
CA GLY A 369 -22.49 -3.27 7.73
C GLY A 369 -22.22 -4.58 8.46
N PRO A 370 -22.84 -5.72 8.07
CA PRO A 370 -22.61 -7.02 8.70
C PRO A 370 -21.15 -7.48 8.56
N VAL A 371 -20.54 -7.25 7.40
CA VAL A 371 -19.14 -7.61 7.15
C VAL A 371 -18.20 -6.78 8.03
N TRP A 372 -18.47 -5.48 8.17
CA TRP A 372 -17.73 -4.63 9.10
C TRP A 372 -17.88 -5.13 10.53
N TRP A 373 -19.11 -5.44 10.97
CA TRP A 373 -19.37 -5.95 12.30
C TRP A 373 -18.59 -7.24 12.61
N LEU A 374 -18.56 -8.19 11.66
CA LEU A 374 -17.86 -9.47 11.81
C LEU A 374 -16.33 -9.32 11.74
N ALA A 375 -15.82 -8.38 10.94
CA ALA A 375 -14.39 -8.14 10.77
C ALA A 375 -13.79 -7.35 11.95
N TRP A 376 -14.49 -6.30 12.37
CA TRP A 376 -14.07 -5.39 13.44
C TRP A 376 -14.39 -5.94 14.84
N LYS A 377 -15.51 -6.66 14.97
CA LYS A 377 -16.04 -7.20 16.23
C LYS A 377 -16.13 -6.13 17.33
N PRO A 378 -17.02 -5.12 17.20
CA PRO A 378 -17.17 -4.04 18.17
C PRO A 378 -17.32 -4.50 19.62
N ALA A 379 -17.92 -5.67 19.84
CA ALA A 379 -18.19 -6.27 21.15
C ALA A 379 -16.98 -6.95 21.81
N LYS A 380 -15.88 -7.18 21.08
CA LYS A 380 -14.66 -7.84 21.60
C LYS A 380 -13.50 -6.85 21.52
N GLN A 381 -13.50 -5.88 22.42
CA GLN A 381 -12.42 -4.88 22.53
C GLN A 381 -11.25 -5.45 23.37
N PRO A 382 -10.02 -4.94 23.18
CA PRO A 382 -8.89 -5.32 24.02
C PRO A 382 -9.12 -4.89 25.47
N ASP A 383 -9.03 -5.84 26.41
CA ASP A 383 -9.24 -5.58 27.84
C ASP A 383 -7.97 -5.06 28.56
N SER A 384 -6.80 -5.21 27.94
CA SER A 384 -5.50 -4.78 28.50
C SER A 384 -4.66 -4.00 27.48
N ALA A 385 -3.71 -3.21 28.00
CA ALA A 385 -2.76 -2.44 27.20
C ALA A 385 -1.93 -3.30 26.24
N ASP A 386 -1.52 -4.49 26.67
CA ASP A 386 -0.71 -5.43 25.89
C ASP A 386 -1.48 -6.02 24.70
N ALA A 387 -2.81 -6.09 24.81
CA ALA A 387 -3.68 -6.54 23.73
C ALA A 387 -3.87 -5.45 22.64
N ILE A 388 -3.48 -4.19 22.89
CA ILE A 388 -3.60 -3.08 21.93
C ILE A 388 -2.43 -3.08 20.95
N THR A 389 -2.68 -3.69 19.80
CA THR A 389 -1.70 -3.83 18.71
C THR A 389 -1.38 -2.50 17.99
N HIS A 390 -0.17 -2.39 17.45
CA HIS A 390 0.27 -1.22 16.66
C HIS A 390 -0.63 -0.99 15.41
N GLY A 391 -0.95 -2.05 14.67
CA GLY A 391 -1.80 -1.96 13.48
C GLY A 391 -3.20 -1.41 13.76
N ARG A 392 -3.80 -1.75 14.91
CA ARG A 392 -5.08 -1.17 15.34
C ARG A 392 -4.99 0.34 15.56
N ARG A 393 -3.89 0.83 16.16
CA ARG A 393 -3.69 2.27 16.36
C ARG A 393 -3.60 3.01 15.03
N ILE A 394 -2.82 2.48 14.09
CA ILE A 394 -2.73 3.04 12.73
C ILE A 394 -4.11 3.07 12.09
N TYR A 395 -4.89 1.98 12.19
CA TYR A 395 -6.25 1.92 11.65
C TYR A 395 -7.17 3.00 12.24
N LEU A 396 -7.19 3.14 13.58
CA LEU A 396 -8.04 4.14 14.25
C LEU A 396 -7.65 5.57 13.86
N ILE A 397 -6.35 5.87 13.82
CA ILE A 397 -5.83 7.19 13.43
C ILE A 397 -6.12 7.47 11.96
N ALA A 398 -5.93 6.49 11.07
CA ALA A 398 -6.18 6.64 9.64
C ALA A 398 -7.66 6.91 9.36
N PHE A 399 -8.58 6.15 9.94
CA PHE A 399 -10.02 6.37 9.73
C PHE A 399 -10.51 7.67 10.37
N PHE A 400 -10.01 8.04 11.56
CA PHE A 400 -10.29 9.35 12.13
C PHE A 400 -9.81 10.49 11.22
N GLY A 401 -8.57 10.41 10.73
CA GLY A 401 -7.99 11.42 9.84
C GLY A 401 -8.71 11.52 8.49
N VAL A 402 -8.96 10.38 7.84
CA VAL A 402 -9.71 10.33 6.57
C VAL A 402 -11.13 10.91 6.76
N SER A 403 -11.84 10.51 7.82
CA SER A 403 -13.16 11.07 8.11
C SER A 403 -13.12 12.57 8.42
N ALA A 404 -12.08 13.07 9.10
CA ALA A 404 -11.91 14.51 9.34
C ALA A 404 -11.68 15.29 8.04
N VAL A 405 -10.85 14.77 7.12
CA VAL A 405 -10.64 15.37 5.79
C VAL A 405 -11.94 15.37 4.98
N VAL A 406 -12.65 14.24 4.95
CA VAL A 406 -13.95 14.09 4.27
C VAL A 406 -14.98 15.07 4.85
N ALA A 407 -15.06 15.22 6.17
CA ALA A 407 -15.93 16.18 6.84
C ALA A 407 -15.56 17.63 6.52
N LEU A 408 -14.27 17.96 6.48
CA LEU A 408 -13.79 19.29 6.10
C LEU A 408 -14.18 19.63 4.65
N ILE A 409 -13.97 18.71 3.72
CA ILE A 409 -14.38 18.87 2.31
C ILE A 409 -15.89 19.06 2.23
N ALA A 410 -16.67 18.23 2.93
CA ALA A 410 -18.12 18.35 2.98
C ALA A 410 -18.56 19.73 3.49
N LEU A 411 -17.97 20.20 4.58
CA LEU A 411 -18.28 21.50 5.18
C LEU A 411 -17.93 22.65 4.22
N LEU A 412 -16.80 22.56 3.52
CA LEU A 412 -16.40 23.54 2.51
C LEU A 412 -17.38 23.56 1.33
N VAL A 413 -17.79 22.40 0.83
CA VAL A 413 -18.78 22.30 -0.24
C VAL A 413 -20.14 22.84 0.22
N ILE A 414 -20.57 22.54 1.46
CA ILE A 414 -21.80 23.09 2.04
C ILE A 414 -21.72 24.62 2.10
N GLY A 415 -20.63 25.17 2.63
CA GLY A 415 -20.42 26.62 2.72
C GLY A 415 -20.44 27.28 1.34
N TYR A 416 -19.72 26.72 0.37
CA TYR A 416 -19.74 27.17 -1.02
C TYR A 416 -21.16 27.18 -1.60
N ARG A 417 -21.93 26.09 -1.44
CA ARG A 417 -23.30 25.99 -1.96
C ARG A 417 -24.27 26.96 -1.27
N ILE A 418 -24.07 27.25 0.00
CA ILE A 418 -24.85 28.26 0.73
C ILE A 418 -24.52 29.66 0.20
N PHE A 419 -23.24 30.01 0.06
CA PHE A 419 -22.86 31.31 -0.50
C PHE A 419 -23.34 31.46 -1.96
N GLU A 420 -23.19 30.43 -2.79
CA GLU A 420 -23.71 30.39 -4.16
C GLU A 420 -25.22 30.61 -4.20
N PHE A 421 -25.97 30.03 -3.26
CA PHE A 421 -27.42 30.23 -3.15
C PHE A 421 -27.78 31.65 -2.68
N LEU A 422 -27.02 32.24 -1.76
CA LEU A 422 -27.28 33.58 -1.22
C LEU A 422 -26.87 34.70 -2.18
N LEU A 423 -25.83 34.50 -2.99
CA LEU A 423 -25.29 35.50 -3.92
C LEU A 423 -25.84 35.38 -5.34
N GLY A 424 -26.34 34.20 -5.72
CA GLY A 424 -26.88 33.93 -7.06
C GLY A 424 -28.33 34.37 -7.23
N GLU A 425 -28.80 34.47 -8.48
CA GLU A 425 -30.22 34.69 -8.78
C GLU A 425 -31.08 33.51 -8.28
N VAL A 426 -32.26 33.81 -7.74
CA VAL A 426 -33.18 32.90 -7.01
C VAL A 426 -33.80 31.78 -7.89
N SER A 427 -33.28 31.58 -9.10
CA SER A 427 -33.89 30.77 -10.16
C SER A 427 -33.58 29.28 -10.10
N GLY A 428 -32.97 28.75 -9.02
CA GLY A 428 -32.52 27.34 -8.98
C GLY A 428 -32.75 26.62 -7.64
N GLY A 429 -33.86 25.91 -7.50
CA GLY A 429 -34.09 24.89 -6.46
C GLY A 429 -34.00 25.35 -4.98
N SER A 430 -34.31 24.44 -4.06
CA SER A 430 -34.15 24.69 -2.61
C SER A 430 -32.68 24.62 -2.19
N ALA A 431 -32.27 25.45 -1.22
CA ALA A 431 -30.93 25.38 -0.62
C ALA A 431 -30.62 23.98 -0.07
N ILE A 432 -31.62 23.29 0.49
CA ILE A 432 -31.48 21.93 1.03
C ILE A 432 -31.12 20.94 -0.08
N ASP A 433 -31.68 21.10 -1.27
CA ASP A 433 -31.44 20.22 -2.41
C ASP A 433 -29.98 20.29 -2.88
N ARG A 434 -29.37 21.47 -2.77
CA ARG A 434 -27.95 21.70 -3.12
C ARG A 434 -26.97 21.14 -2.10
N ILE A 435 -27.35 21.06 -0.81
CA ILE A 435 -26.45 20.63 0.28
C ILE A 435 -26.69 19.19 0.75
N ARG A 436 -27.76 18.51 0.33
CA ARG A 436 -28.13 17.16 0.80
C ARG A 436 -27.02 16.11 0.64
N GLY A 437 -26.32 16.09 -0.50
CA GLY A 437 -25.25 15.15 -0.78
C GLY A 437 -24.06 15.35 0.16
N PRO A 438 -23.48 16.57 0.18
CA PRO A 438 -22.44 16.94 1.15
C PRO A 438 -22.86 16.73 2.62
N LEU A 439 -24.10 17.04 2.99
CA LEU A 439 -24.61 16.79 4.35
C LEU A 439 -24.65 15.30 4.69
N GLY A 440 -25.12 14.45 3.77
CA GLY A 440 -25.08 13.00 3.96
C GLY A 440 -23.67 12.48 4.19
N LEU A 441 -22.71 12.95 3.40
CA LEU A 441 -21.29 12.63 3.55
C LEU A 441 -20.71 13.15 4.88
N LEU A 442 -21.12 14.34 5.33
CA LEU A 442 -20.75 14.91 6.63
C LEU A 442 -21.28 14.05 7.79
N VAL A 443 -22.55 13.62 7.74
CA VAL A 443 -23.15 12.75 8.76
C VAL A 443 -22.43 11.41 8.82
N ALA A 444 -22.20 10.76 7.67
CA ALA A 444 -21.46 9.51 7.60
C ALA A 444 -20.03 9.65 8.17
N ALA A 445 -19.30 10.69 7.75
CA ALA A 445 -17.96 10.98 8.26
C ALA A 445 -17.97 11.28 9.77
N GLY A 446 -18.95 12.03 10.26
CA GLY A 446 -19.11 12.33 11.68
C GLY A 446 -19.36 11.09 12.53
N MET A 447 -20.22 10.16 12.06
CA MET A 447 -20.46 8.88 12.75
C MET A 447 -19.20 8.01 12.81
N VAL A 448 -18.49 7.89 11.68
CA VAL A 448 -17.24 7.12 11.62
C VAL A 448 -16.17 7.75 12.51
N ALA A 449 -15.94 9.06 12.39
CA ALA A 449 -14.97 9.80 13.19
C ALA A 449 -15.28 9.68 14.69
N GLY A 450 -16.54 9.90 15.08
CA GLY A 450 -16.97 9.84 16.48
C GLY A 450 -16.72 8.47 17.10
N TYR A 451 -17.09 7.39 16.42
CA TYR A 451 -16.85 6.02 16.88
C TYR A 451 -15.35 5.73 17.04
N HIS A 452 -14.55 5.99 16.01
CA HIS A 452 -13.12 5.66 16.01
C HIS A 452 -12.32 6.55 16.97
N PHE A 453 -12.70 7.82 17.12
CA PHE A 453 -12.10 8.75 18.08
C PHE A 453 -12.38 8.34 19.52
N ALA A 454 -13.63 7.96 19.84
CA ALA A 454 -13.99 7.50 21.17
C ALA A 454 -13.16 6.27 21.58
N LEU A 455 -12.94 5.36 20.64
CA LEU A 455 -12.15 4.16 20.87
C LEU A 455 -10.65 4.43 20.93
N TRP A 456 -10.13 5.28 20.06
CA TRP A 456 -8.74 5.72 20.13
C TRP A 456 -8.43 6.40 21.48
N ARG A 457 -9.35 7.23 21.98
CA ARG A 457 -9.22 7.88 23.29
C ARG A 457 -9.19 6.85 24.43
N ARG A 458 -10.03 5.81 24.36
CA ARG A 458 -10.03 4.69 25.33
C ARG A 458 -8.72 3.90 25.27
N ASP A 459 -8.28 3.51 24.08
CA ASP A 459 -7.02 2.79 23.87
C ASP A 459 -5.84 3.60 24.40
N ARG A 460 -5.79 4.91 24.11
CA ARG A 460 -4.75 5.82 24.61
C ARG A 460 -4.76 5.96 26.13
N ALA A 461 -5.93 6.04 26.75
CA ALA A 461 -6.05 6.10 28.21
C ALA A 461 -5.57 4.80 28.88
N ALA A 462 -5.93 3.64 28.33
CA ALA A 462 -5.47 2.34 28.83
C ALA A 462 -3.94 2.19 28.74
N LEU A 463 -3.33 2.67 27.66
CA LEU A 463 -1.89 2.66 27.48
C LEU A 463 -1.16 3.64 28.40
N ALA A 464 -1.75 4.81 28.64
CA ALA A 464 -1.19 5.78 29.59
C ALA A 464 -1.24 5.24 31.03
N ALA A 465 -2.31 4.52 31.39
CA ALA A 465 -2.44 3.88 32.69
C ALA A 465 -1.48 2.69 32.90
N ALA A 466 -1.16 1.96 31.83
CA ALA A 466 -0.21 0.85 31.86
C ALA A 466 1.25 1.26 31.63
N ALA A 467 1.52 2.53 31.30
CA ALA A 467 2.88 3.03 31.15
C ALA A 467 3.58 2.90 32.50
N PRO A 468 4.79 2.30 32.56
CA PRO A 468 5.54 2.25 33.81
C PRO A 468 5.73 3.68 34.32
N PRO A 469 5.67 3.92 35.65
CA PRO A 469 6.01 5.21 36.21
C PRO A 469 7.40 5.54 35.69
N GLN A 470 7.52 6.61 34.89
CA GLN A 470 8.81 7.08 34.42
C GLN A 470 9.67 7.23 35.67
N THR A 471 10.68 6.36 35.85
CA THR A 471 11.80 6.61 36.75
C THR A 471 12.42 7.88 36.21
N ARG A 472 12.00 9.02 36.76
CA ARG A 472 12.52 10.33 36.39
C ARG A 472 14.00 10.31 36.75
N THR A 473 14.83 10.02 35.76
CA THR A 473 16.28 10.11 35.88
C THR A 473 16.61 11.59 36.03
N ILE A 474 17.48 11.89 36.98
CA ILE A 474 17.94 13.25 37.25
C ILE A 474 18.65 13.74 35.98
N ASP A 475 18.09 14.73 35.27
CA ASP A 475 18.68 15.24 34.02
C ASP A 475 19.91 16.13 34.30
N GLN A 476 19.89 16.82 35.45
CA GLN A 476 20.90 17.81 35.82
C GLN A 476 21.17 17.80 37.32
N VAL A 477 22.46 17.80 37.68
CA VAL A 477 22.91 17.94 39.07
C VAL A 477 23.77 19.19 39.16
N THR A 478 23.45 20.10 40.07
CA THR A 478 24.37 21.19 40.42
C THR A 478 25.11 20.79 41.69
N LEU A 479 26.43 20.59 41.59
CA LEU A 479 27.28 20.22 42.71
C LEU A 479 27.97 21.48 43.26
N VAL A 480 27.71 21.83 44.51
CA VAL A 480 28.37 22.94 45.21
C VAL A 480 29.50 22.37 46.07
N ALA A 481 30.76 22.59 45.66
CA ALA A 481 31.93 21.95 46.26
C ALA A 481 33.19 22.84 46.25
N ARG A 482 34.28 22.35 46.88
CA ARG A 482 35.58 23.04 47.04
C ARG A 482 36.51 22.76 45.84
N PRO A 483 37.49 23.63 45.50
CA PRO A 483 38.50 23.32 44.50
C PRO A 483 39.21 21.97 44.76
N GLY A 484 39.31 21.12 43.74
CA GLY A 484 39.86 19.76 43.85
C GLY A 484 38.83 18.63 43.90
N SER A 485 37.52 18.92 43.91
CA SER A 485 36.44 17.92 43.92
C SER A 485 35.93 17.52 42.51
N GLU A 486 36.71 17.77 41.46
CA GLU A 486 36.28 17.52 40.07
C GLU A 486 36.01 16.02 39.79
N GLY A 487 36.72 15.12 40.50
CA GLY A 487 36.47 13.67 40.43
C GLY A 487 35.06 13.27 40.83
N PHE A 488 34.45 13.95 41.81
CA PHE A 488 33.08 13.68 42.26
C PHE A 488 32.03 13.98 41.18
N ALA A 489 32.28 14.96 40.31
CA ALA A 489 31.32 15.32 39.27
C ALA A 489 31.18 14.23 38.22
N GLN A 490 32.29 13.58 37.86
CA GLN A 490 32.31 12.49 36.89
C GLN A 490 31.63 11.23 37.46
N GLU A 491 31.87 10.92 38.72
CA GLU A 491 31.28 9.74 39.34
C GLU A 491 29.79 9.93 39.68
N ILE A 492 29.34 11.14 40.02
CA ILE A 492 27.91 11.45 40.16
C ILE A 492 27.22 11.33 38.80
N ALA A 493 27.86 11.77 37.72
CA ALA A 493 27.32 11.60 36.37
C ALA A 493 27.16 10.10 36.02
N GLU A 494 28.14 9.27 36.37
CA GLU A 494 28.06 7.82 36.17
C GLU A 494 26.96 7.17 37.04
N ALA A 495 26.89 7.50 38.32
CA ALA A 495 25.90 6.96 39.25
C ALA A 495 24.45 7.36 38.92
N THR A 496 24.26 8.53 38.30
CA THR A 496 22.93 9.03 37.86
C THR A 496 22.57 8.66 36.42
N GLY A 497 23.39 7.86 35.74
CA GLY A 497 23.11 7.39 34.38
C GLY A 497 23.40 8.41 33.27
N GLY A 498 24.28 9.38 33.53
CA GLY A 498 24.75 10.38 32.57
C GLY A 498 24.20 11.80 32.77
N ALA A 499 23.77 12.16 33.98
CA ALA A 499 23.23 13.50 34.25
C ALA A 499 24.27 14.60 33.98
N LYS A 500 23.81 15.77 33.53
CA LYS A 500 24.69 16.94 33.36
C LYS A 500 25.05 17.51 34.72
N VAL A 501 26.29 17.28 35.17
CA VAL A 501 26.78 17.82 36.44
C VAL A 501 27.43 19.19 36.22
N THR A 502 26.89 20.23 36.85
CA THR A 502 27.47 21.58 36.86
C THR A 502 28.11 21.83 38.22
N VAL A 503 29.41 22.11 38.27
CA VAL A 503 30.13 22.35 39.54
C VAL A 503 30.17 23.84 39.84
N TRP A 504 29.69 24.24 41.02
CA TRP A 504 29.78 25.58 41.56
C TRP A 504 30.75 25.60 42.74
N LEU A 505 31.72 26.49 42.69
CA LEU A 505 32.72 26.63 43.74
C LEU A 505 32.20 27.53 44.87
N ARG A 506 32.44 27.13 46.11
CA ARG A 506 32.13 27.98 47.26
C ARG A 506 33.11 29.13 47.38
N THR A 507 32.59 30.34 47.57
CA THR A 507 33.35 31.57 47.81
C THR A 507 33.84 31.74 49.24
N ASP A 508 33.22 31.01 50.18
CA ASP A 508 33.43 31.17 51.62
C ASP A 508 34.70 30.44 52.10
N ASP A 509 35.28 29.60 51.24
CA ASP A 509 36.60 28.99 51.42
C ASP A 509 37.67 29.99 50.97
N GLY A 510 37.93 30.98 51.84
CA GLY A 510 39.01 31.95 51.66
C GLY A 510 40.38 31.29 51.51
N ALA A 511 41.27 32.00 50.82
CA ALA A 511 42.66 31.64 50.53
C ALA A 511 43.35 30.82 51.63
N ALA A 512 43.47 29.51 51.40
CA ALA A 512 44.36 28.63 52.14
C ALA A 512 45.04 27.69 51.13
N SER A 513 46.35 27.50 51.33
CA SER A 513 47.38 26.83 50.53
C SER A 513 46.95 25.64 49.64
N PRO A 514 47.70 25.34 48.56
CA PRO A 514 47.41 24.22 47.67
C PRO A 514 47.29 22.91 48.46
N PRO A 515 46.26 22.08 48.21
CA PRO A 515 46.11 20.82 48.89
C PRO A 515 47.15 19.81 48.39
N ASP A 516 47.81 19.12 49.32
CA ASP A 516 48.52 17.87 49.03
C ASP A 516 47.54 16.84 48.41
N PRO A 517 47.99 15.94 47.52
CA PRO A 517 47.15 14.93 46.91
C PRO A 517 46.84 13.83 47.93
N VAL A 518 45.91 14.10 48.85
CA VAL A 518 45.46 13.10 49.82
C VAL A 518 44.21 12.42 49.26
N THR A 519 44.40 11.22 48.71
CA THR A 519 43.38 10.17 48.70
C THR A 519 43.08 9.79 50.16
N SER A 520 42.27 10.61 50.83
CA SER A 520 41.80 10.30 52.19
C SER A 520 40.64 9.31 52.11
N PRO A 521 40.58 8.26 52.95
CA PRO A 521 39.43 7.35 53.01
C PRO A 521 38.07 8.04 53.27
N ALA A 522 38.09 9.26 53.80
CA ALA A 522 36.91 10.12 53.99
C ALA A 522 36.25 10.58 52.67
N SER A 523 36.96 10.64 51.54
CA SER A 523 36.39 11.04 50.25
C SER A 523 35.47 9.96 49.67
N ASN A 524 35.88 8.68 49.78
CA ASN A 524 35.10 7.55 49.27
C ASN A 524 33.84 7.29 50.12
N GLU A 525 33.92 7.54 51.43
CA GLU A 525 32.76 7.40 52.32
C GLU A 525 31.71 8.51 52.08
N SER A 526 32.17 9.74 51.81
CA SER A 526 31.31 10.87 51.43
C SER A 526 30.62 10.63 50.08
N MET A 527 31.31 9.99 49.14
CA MET A 527 30.76 9.61 47.84
C MET A 527 29.65 8.54 47.95
N GLY A 528 29.87 7.51 48.77
CA GLY A 528 28.85 6.50 49.06
C GLY A 528 27.58 7.09 49.68
N GLN A 529 27.73 8.14 50.50
CA GLN A 529 26.60 8.89 51.05
C GLN A 529 25.87 9.74 50.00
N VAL A 530 26.58 10.38 49.06
CA VAL A 530 25.96 11.12 47.95
C VAL A 530 25.13 10.18 47.06
N VAL A 531 25.70 9.05 46.66
CA VAL A 531 25.00 8.07 45.80
C VAL A 531 23.77 7.51 46.52
N LYS A 532 23.88 7.18 47.81
CA LYS A 532 22.75 6.72 48.63
C LYS A 532 21.69 7.81 48.84
N ALA A 533 22.08 9.07 48.93
CA ALA A 533 21.14 10.19 49.10
C ALA A 533 20.45 10.57 47.78
N LEU A 534 21.05 10.27 46.63
CA LEU A 534 20.43 10.40 45.32
C LEU A 534 19.48 9.25 44.99
N ASP A 535 19.64 8.11 45.66
CA ASP A 535 18.77 6.93 45.49
C ASP A 535 17.34 7.23 45.96
N GLY A 536 16.38 7.12 45.05
CA GLY A 536 14.96 7.42 45.29
C GLY A 536 14.50 8.86 44.99
N ILE A 537 15.39 9.76 44.57
CA ILE A 537 15.01 11.13 44.16
C ILE A 537 14.49 11.13 42.72
N THR A 538 13.30 11.71 42.51
CA THR A 538 12.62 11.76 41.19
C THR A 538 12.56 13.17 40.58
N ALA A 539 13.36 14.10 41.11
CA ALA A 539 13.42 15.47 40.62
C ALA A 539 14.29 15.58 39.35
N ARG A 540 13.92 16.48 38.43
CA ARG A 540 14.64 16.69 37.16
C ARG A 540 15.97 17.42 37.37
N HIS A 541 16.02 18.30 38.37
CA HIS A 541 17.22 19.03 38.77
C HIS A 541 17.46 18.82 40.27
N VAL A 542 18.69 18.52 40.63
CA VAL A 542 19.07 18.27 42.03
C VAL A 542 20.28 19.14 42.38
N LEU A 543 20.20 19.86 43.50
CA LEU A 543 21.32 20.59 44.06
C LEU A 543 21.97 19.73 45.15
N VAL A 544 23.25 19.39 44.98
CA VAL A 544 24.03 18.64 45.97
C VAL A 544 25.04 19.60 46.59
N VAL A 545 25.01 19.73 47.91
CA VAL A 545 25.85 20.66 48.67
C VAL A 545 26.74 19.87 49.62
N LEU A 546 28.07 19.94 49.41
CA LEU A 546 29.05 19.25 50.26
C LEU A 546 29.53 20.18 51.40
N GLY A 547 29.05 19.98 52.62
CA GLY A 547 29.42 20.74 53.83
C GLY A 547 30.72 20.29 54.51
N PRO A 548 31.32 21.12 55.39
CA PRO A 548 32.47 20.70 56.21
C PRO A 548 32.11 19.49 57.09
N GLY A 549 33.02 18.50 57.18
CA GLY A 549 32.84 17.31 58.01
C GLY A 549 31.96 16.21 57.40
N ALA A 550 32.06 15.96 56.09
CA ALA A 550 31.32 14.91 55.35
C ALA A 550 29.78 15.04 55.36
N ARG A 551 29.25 16.25 55.59
CA ARG A 551 27.80 16.50 55.48
C ARG A 551 27.39 16.66 54.01
N VAL A 552 26.39 15.89 53.59
CA VAL A 552 25.83 15.93 52.24
C VAL A 552 24.37 16.34 52.32
N ASP A 553 24.03 17.50 51.76
CA ASP A 553 22.64 17.93 51.59
C ASP A 553 22.22 17.79 50.13
N VAL A 554 21.14 17.05 49.89
CA VAL A 554 20.57 16.83 48.56
C VAL A 554 19.20 17.48 48.50
N ILE A 555 19.09 18.54 47.70
CA ILE A 555 17.89 19.37 47.61
C ILE A 555 17.28 19.18 46.22
N PRO A 556 16.08 18.58 46.10
CA PRO A 556 15.37 18.55 44.82
C PRO A 556 14.93 19.97 44.46
N VAL A 557 15.34 20.43 43.28
CA VAL A 557 15.00 21.77 42.78
C VAL A 557 13.92 21.62 41.72
N ASP A 558 12.74 22.20 41.98
CA ASP A 558 11.74 22.37 40.94
C ASP A 558 12.03 23.67 40.18
N THR A 559 12.50 23.56 38.95
CA THR A 559 12.69 24.73 38.08
C THR A 559 11.35 25.29 37.55
N ARG A 560 10.20 24.74 37.98
CA ARG A 560 8.86 25.34 37.79
C ARG A 560 8.44 26.19 38.98
N GLY A 561 9.26 27.15 39.36
CA GLY A 561 8.93 28.19 40.34
C GLY A 561 8.78 29.56 39.68
N ARG A 562 7.56 29.84 39.19
CA ARG A 562 7.04 31.11 38.63
C ARG A 562 7.50 31.54 37.23
#